data_AF-A0A495XCL7-F1
#
_entry.id   AF-A0A495XCL7-F1
#
_cell.length_a   1.000
_cell.length_b   1.000
_cell.length_c   1.000
_cell.angle_alpha   90.00
_cell.angle_beta   90.00
_cell.angle_gamma   90.00
#
_symmetry.space_group_name_H-M   'P 1'
#
loop_
_entity.id
_entity.type
_entity.pdbx_description
1 polymer ?
#
loop_
_entity_poly.entity_id
_entity_poly.type
_entity_poly.pdbx_seq_one_letter_code
_entity_poly.pdbx_strand_id
1 'polypeptide(L)'
;MPTLPITANYRRHGDGWAVTVRTAEKVLDAVAPGLIAARVQADQLVDEISGGNEDRAVVHMLDGDAYAFSVVYLHTRHGLPLRRDASTPHDQSIDP
;
A
#
# COMPACT_ATOMS: atom_id res chain seq x y z
N MET A 1 -11.43 22.27 -1.27
CA MET A 1 -11.17 21.19 -2.25
C MET A 1 -10.71 19.97 -1.47
N PRO A 2 -11.29 18.77 -1.65
CA PRO A 2 -10.77 17.58 -1.00
C PRO A 2 -9.36 17.30 -1.53
N THR A 3 -8.37 17.26 -0.65
CA THR A 3 -7.01 16.86 -0.99
C THR A 3 -7.05 15.35 -1.26
N LEU A 4 -6.65 14.93 -2.47
CA LEU A 4 -6.52 13.50 -2.76
C LEU A 4 -5.49 12.88 -1.80
N PRO A 5 -5.79 11.72 -1.21
CA PRO A 5 -4.88 11.09 -0.25
C PRO A 5 -3.60 10.62 -0.94
N ILE A 6 -2.55 10.44 -0.13
CA ILE A 6 -1.37 9.73 -0.58
C ILE A 6 -1.75 8.26 -0.72
N THR A 7 -1.28 7.61 -1.78
CA THR A 7 -1.51 6.19 -2.01
C THR A 7 -0.19 5.44 -1.98
N ALA A 8 -0.16 4.27 -1.34
CA ALA A 8 0.96 3.35 -1.32
C ALA A 8 0.50 2.00 -1.88
N ASN A 9 0.87 1.71 -3.12
CA ASN A 9 0.45 0.49 -3.81
C ASN A 9 1.57 -0.56 -3.83
N TYR A 10 1.29 -1.73 -3.27
CA TYR A 10 2.19 -2.86 -3.16
C TYR A 10 1.91 -3.86 -4.27
N ARG A 11 2.97 -4.43 -4.83
CA ARG A 11 2.91 -5.51 -5.83
C ARG A 11 4.02 -6.52 -5.60
N ARG A 12 3.78 -7.78 -5.94
CA ARG A 12 4.85 -8.79 -5.96
C ARG A 12 5.88 -8.41 -7.03
N HIS A 13 7.17 -8.53 -6.70
CA HIS A 13 8.26 -8.23 -7.61
C HIS A 13 9.37 -9.29 -7.45
N GLY A 14 9.34 -10.31 -8.29
CA GLY A 14 10.19 -11.50 -8.13
C GLY A 14 9.95 -12.16 -6.77
N ASP A 15 11.03 -12.40 -6.03
CA ASP A 15 10.99 -12.93 -4.66
C ASP A 15 10.71 -11.85 -3.60
N GLY A 16 10.56 -10.59 -4.01
CA GLY A 16 10.31 -9.45 -3.15
C GLY A 16 9.00 -8.74 -3.42
N TRP A 17 8.95 -7.48 -3.00
CA TRP A 17 7.80 -6.60 -3.06
C TRP A 17 8.24 -5.25 -3.58
N ALA A 18 7.51 -4.73 -4.57
CA ALA A 18 7.60 -3.34 -4.98
C ALA A 18 6.51 -2.53 -4.26
N VAL A 19 6.83 -1.31 -3.87
CA VAL A 19 5.87 -0.32 -3.39
C VAL A 19 6.00 0.97 -4.20
N THR A 20 4.87 1.47 -4.68
CA THR A 20 4.75 2.75 -5.38
C THR A 20 3.96 3.70 -4.49
N VAL A 21 4.58 4.79 -4.04
CA VAL A 21 3.91 5.88 -3.31
C VAL A 21 3.61 7.02 -4.26
N ARG A 22 2.36 7.51 -4.25
CA ARG A 22 1.87 8.52 -5.20
C ARG A 22 1.02 9.59 -4.53
N THR A 23 1.25 10.84 -4.95
CA THR A 23 0.35 11.99 -4.79
C THR A 23 -0.20 12.41 -6.16
N ALA A 24 -0.96 13.51 -6.22
CA ALA A 24 -1.36 14.10 -7.50
C ALA A 24 -0.18 14.59 -8.35
N GLU A 25 0.96 14.89 -7.74
CA GLU A 25 2.07 15.60 -8.38
C GLU A 25 3.35 14.75 -8.51
N LYS A 26 3.54 13.76 -7.62
CA LYS A 26 4.79 13.00 -7.52
C LYS A 26 4.50 11.51 -7.37
N VAL A 27 5.45 10.71 -7.84
CA VAL A 27 5.49 9.25 -7.68
C VAL A 27 6.89 8.86 -7.23
N LEU A 28 6.97 7.95 -6.26
CA LEU A 28 8.21 7.36 -5.75
C LEU A 28 8.05 5.84 -5.67
N ASP A 29 9.13 5.11 -5.90
CA ASP A 29 9.13 3.64 -5.93
C ASP A 29 10.26 3.07 -5.07
N ALA A 30 10.00 1.92 -4.44
CA ALA A 30 11.02 1.14 -3.74
C ALA A 30 10.75 -0.36 -3.89
N VAL A 31 11.81 -1.17 -3.72
CA VAL A 31 11.73 -2.64 -3.67
C VAL A 31 12.28 -3.13 -2.34
N ALA A 32 11.68 -4.17 -1.78
CA ALA A 32 12.07 -4.77 -0.53
C ALA A 32 11.88 -6.31 -0.56
N PRO A 33 12.63 -7.07 0.27
CA PRO A 33 12.60 -8.54 0.24
C PRO A 33 11.31 -9.16 0.82
N GLY A 34 10.39 -8.36 1.38
CA GLY A 34 9.16 -8.85 2.01
C GLY A 34 8.16 -7.73 2.25
N LEU A 35 6.88 -8.07 2.46
CA LEU A 35 5.81 -7.08 2.62
C LEU A 35 6.02 -6.18 3.84
N ILE A 36 6.55 -6.70 4.94
CA ILE A 36 6.85 -5.91 6.14
C ILE A 36 7.96 -4.90 5.86
N ALA A 37 9.02 -5.31 5.16
CA ALA A 37 10.09 -4.42 4.75
C ALA A 37 9.59 -3.37 3.73
N ALA A 38 8.71 -3.76 2.80
CA ALA A 38 8.08 -2.83 1.88
C ALA A 38 7.20 -1.80 2.61
N ARG A 39 6.51 -2.19 3.69
CA ARG A 39 5.74 -1.28 4.54
C ARG A 39 6.65 -0.22 5.17
N VAL A 40 7.83 -0.61 5.66
CA VAL A 40 8.82 0.34 6.22
C VAL A 40 9.34 1.29 5.14
N GLN A 41 9.66 0.78 3.95
CA GLN A 41 10.05 1.65 2.82
C GLN A 41 8.94 2.63 2.46
N ALA A 42 7.68 2.21 2.53
CA ALA A 42 6.55 3.09 2.24
C ALA A 42 6.46 4.28 3.20
N ASP A 43 6.75 4.09 4.50
CA ASP A 43 6.80 5.22 5.46
C ASP A 43 7.87 6.24 5.03
N GLN A 44 9.07 5.77 4.67
CA GLN A 44 10.15 6.65 4.20
C GLN A 44 9.76 7.42 2.92
N LEU A 45 9.12 6.74 1.97
CA LEU A 45 8.64 7.38 0.74
C LEU A 45 7.52 8.39 1.02
N VAL A 46 6.63 8.11 1.99
CA VAL A 46 5.58 9.05 2.41
C VAL A 46 6.20 10.30 3.04
N ASP A 47 7.20 10.13 3.90
CA ASP A 47 7.90 11.27 4.53
C ASP A 47 8.57 12.15 3.46
N GLU A 48 9.24 11.52 2.49
CA GLU A 48 9.89 12.21 1.38
C GLU A 48 8.88 12.92 0.46
N ILE A 49 7.78 12.24 0.08
CA ILE A 49 6.80 12.79 -0.87
C ILE A 49 5.95 13.90 -0.24
N SER A 50 5.77 13.87 1.09
CA SER A 50 4.98 14.86 1.83
C SER A 50 5.79 16.11 2.19
N GLY A 51 7.11 16.08 1.98
CA GLY A 51 8.01 17.16 2.37
C GLY A 51 7.95 17.46 3.86
N GLY A 52 7.76 16.42 4.69
CA GLY A 52 7.63 16.55 6.15
C GLY A 52 6.26 17.03 6.67
N ASN A 53 5.21 17.11 5.83
CA ASN A 53 3.85 17.30 6.34
C ASN A 53 3.27 15.97 6.85
N GLU A 54 3.24 15.81 8.17
CA GLU A 54 2.82 14.57 8.84
C GLU A 54 1.29 14.31 8.82
N ASP A 55 0.47 15.34 8.56
CA ASP A 55 -1.00 15.27 8.65
C ASP A 55 -1.69 14.61 7.44
N ARG A 56 -0.95 13.92 6.56
CA ARG A 56 -1.55 13.34 5.33
C ARG A 56 -1.96 11.89 5.52
N ALA A 57 -3.24 11.62 5.32
CA ALA A 57 -3.76 10.26 5.25
C ALA A 57 -3.11 9.49 4.09
N VAL A 58 -2.65 8.27 4.39
CA VAL A 58 -2.07 7.33 3.42
C VAL A 58 -2.99 6.13 3.27
N VAL A 59 -3.39 5.84 2.03
CA VAL A 59 -4.17 4.64 1.69
C VAL A 59 -3.20 3.58 1.16
N HIS A 60 -3.07 2.48 1.91
CA HIS A 60 -2.24 1.34 1.53
C HIS A 60 -3.08 0.33 0.72
N MET A 61 -2.57 -0.11 -0.42
CA MET A 61 -3.31 -0.94 -1.39
C MET A 61 -2.44 -2.06 -1.93
N LEU A 62 -3.02 -3.22 -2.20
CA LEU A 62 -2.36 -4.35 -2.83
C LEU A 62 -2.98 -4.51 -4.21
N ASP A 63 -2.18 -4.30 -5.27
CA ASP A 63 -2.67 -4.29 -6.64
C ASP A 63 -3.93 -3.40 -6.83
N GLY A 64 -3.98 -2.27 -6.10
CA GLY A 64 -5.11 -1.33 -6.12
C GLY A 64 -6.22 -1.58 -5.10
N ASP A 65 -6.15 -2.66 -4.32
CA ASP A 65 -7.17 -3.03 -3.33
C ASP A 65 -6.67 -2.81 -1.89
N ALA A 66 -7.29 -1.86 -1.17
CA ALA A 66 -6.96 -1.54 0.22
C ALA A 66 -7.38 -2.61 1.23
N TYR A 67 -8.48 -3.32 0.95
CA TYR A 67 -8.93 -4.43 1.79
C TYR A 67 -7.97 -5.61 1.66
N ALA A 68 -7.60 -5.96 0.42
CA ALA A 68 -6.62 -7.01 0.14
C ALA A 68 -5.29 -6.72 0.84
N PHE A 69 -4.80 -5.48 0.78
CA PHE A 69 -3.61 -5.08 1.53
C PHE A 69 -3.77 -5.33 3.03
N SER A 70 -4.87 -4.84 3.62
CA SER A 70 -5.10 -4.93 5.07
C SER A 70 -5.11 -6.37 5.54
N VAL A 71 -5.80 -7.26 4.81
CA VAL A 71 -5.83 -8.70 5.09
C VAL A 71 -4.41 -9.28 5.01
N VAL A 72 -3.71 -9.08 3.90
CA VAL A 72 -2.40 -9.70 3.67
C VAL A 72 -1.37 -9.18 4.67
N TYR A 73 -1.36 -7.87 4.94
CA TYR A 73 -0.43 -7.24 5.87
C TYR A 73 -0.62 -7.75 7.30
N LEU A 74 -1.86 -7.79 7.80
CA LEU A 74 -2.13 -8.25 9.16
C LEU A 74 -1.77 -9.73 9.32
N HIS A 75 -2.14 -10.59 8.38
CA HIS A 75 -1.73 -12.00 8.42
C HIS A 75 -0.20 -12.14 8.43
N THR A 76 0.48 -11.44 7.52
CA THR A 76 1.95 -11.47 7.42
C THR A 76 2.60 -11.00 8.72
N ARG A 77 2.10 -9.89 9.29
CA ARG A 77 2.61 -9.31 10.54
C ARG A 77 2.45 -10.25 11.74
N HIS A 78 1.41 -11.06 11.75
CA HIS A 78 1.13 -12.04 12.80
C HIS A 78 1.66 -13.45 12.49
N GLY A 79 2.38 -13.64 11.38
CA GLY A 79 2.88 -14.96 10.96
C GLY A 79 1.76 -15.96 10.64
N LEU A 80 0.56 -15.47 10.35
CA LEU A 80 -0.58 -16.29 10.02
C LEU A 80 -0.54 -16.71 8.54
N PRO A 81 -1.03 -17.91 8.20
CA PRO A 81 -1.11 -18.34 6.82
C PRO A 81 -2.06 -17.43 6.03
N LEU A 82 -1.62 -16.98 4.87
CA LEU A 82 -2.47 -16.25 3.94
C LEU A 82 -3.48 -17.22 3.31
N ARG A 83 -4.78 -16.98 3.53
CA ARG A 83 -5.81 -17.62 2.70
C ARG A 83 -5.65 -17.08 1.28
N ARG A 84 -5.43 -17.97 0.31
CA ARG A 84 -5.13 -17.61 -1.10
C ARG A 84 -6.28 -16.87 -1.81
N ASP A 85 -7.46 -16.78 -1.19
CA ASP A 85 -8.69 -16.30 -1.81
C ASP A 85 -8.84 -14.77 -1.76
N ALA A 86 -7.97 -14.07 -1.03
CA ALA A 86 -8.01 -12.61 -0.84
C ALA A 86 -7.57 -11.79 -2.08
N SER A 87 -7.31 -12.45 -3.21
CA SER A 87 -6.89 -11.81 -4.48
C SER A 87 -8.05 -11.56 -5.45
N THR A 88 -9.29 -11.80 -5.03
CA THR A 88 -10.47 -11.48 -5.85
C THR A 88 -10.76 -9.99 -5.70
N PRO A 89 -10.76 -9.18 -6.79
CA PRO A 89 -11.09 -7.77 -6.73
C PRO A 89 -12.47 -7.63 -6.09
N HIS A 90 -12.56 -6.95 -4.95
CA HIS A 90 -13.86 -6.62 -4.39
C HIS A 90 -14.45 -5.47 -5.21
N ASP A 91 -15.50 -5.76 -5.97
CA ASP A 91 -16.34 -4.76 -6.63
C ASP A 91 -16.92 -3.84 -5.54
N GLN A 92 -16.31 -2.67 -5.37
CA GLN A 92 -16.79 -1.62 -4.47
C GLN A 92 -17.88 -0.84 -5.21
N SER A 93 -19.03 -1.46 -5.43
CA SER A 93 -20.24 -0.75 -5.85
C SER A 93 -20.77 0.02 -4.64
N ILE A 94 -20.40 1.30 -4.52
CA ILE A 94 -21.07 2.23 -3.62
C ILE A 94 -22.33 2.67 -4.34
N ASP A 95 -23.47 2.04 -4.02
CA ASP A 95 -24.77 2.48 -4.51
C ASP A 95 -25.19 3.78 -3.77
N PRO A 96 -25.80 4.75 -4.47
CA PRO A 96 -26.06 6.10 -3.98
C PRO A 96 -27.26 6.25 -3.03
#